data_AF-A0A7J3GBQ4-F1
#
_entry.id   AF-A0A7J3GBQ4-F1
#
_cell.length_a   1.000
_cell.length_b   1.000
_cell.length_c   1.000
_cell.angle_alpha   90.00
_cell.angle_beta   90.00
_cell.angle_gamma   90.00
#
_symmetry.space_group_name_H-M   'P 1'
#
loop_
_entity.id
_entity.type
_entity.pdbx_description
1 polymer ?
#
loop_
_entity_poly.entity_id
_entity_poly.type
_entity_poly.pdbx_seq_one_letter_code
_entity_poly.pdbx_strand_id
1 'polypeptide(L)'
;DIIVAGKNFGCGSSREQAPLVLKHLGIGAVIAESFARIFYRNSMNIGLPALECKDVNRVSDGDILEIDLAEGCVKNLTKGEVYRVKPIPPALLEILVNGGLVNYVKKYGRLPW
;
A
#
# COMPACT_ATOMS: atom_id res chain seq x y z
N ASP A 1 7.19 8.86 -4.47
CA ASP A 1 7.54 7.62 -5.20
C ASP A 1 6.73 6.42 -4.76
N ILE A 2 6.77 5.35 -5.55
CA ILE A 2 6.10 4.07 -5.31
C ILE A 2 7.17 2.98 -5.31
N ILE A 3 7.10 2.07 -4.35
CA ILE A 3 7.98 0.89 -4.32
C ILE A 3 7.28 -0.26 -5.01
N VAL A 4 7.99 -0.94 -5.92
CA VAL A 4 7.52 -2.17 -6.57
C VAL A 4 8.43 -3.32 -6.16
N ALA A 5 7.84 -4.43 -5.74
CA ALA A 5 8.58 -5.58 -5.23
C ALA A 5 7.99 -6.92 -5.70
N GLY A 6 8.77 -7.99 -5.54
CA GLY A 6 8.33 -9.35 -5.83
C GLY A 6 7.52 -9.99 -4.69
N LYS A 7 7.73 -11.28 -4.49
CA LYS A 7 7.02 -12.09 -3.49
C LYS A 7 7.50 -11.81 -2.07
N ASN A 8 6.57 -11.93 -1.12
CA ASN A 8 6.82 -11.91 0.32
C ASN A 8 7.57 -10.66 0.79
N PHE A 9 7.21 -9.49 0.26
CA PHE A 9 7.83 -8.22 0.64
C PHE A 9 7.59 -7.92 2.14
N GLY A 10 8.61 -7.40 2.80
CA GLY A 10 8.58 -7.13 4.24
C GLY A 10 8.64 -8.38 5.10
N CYS A 11 9.19 -9.49 4.59
CA CYS A 11 9.41 -10.71 5.36
C CYS A 11 10.35 -10.49 6.54
N GLY A 12 10.17 -11.31 7.57
CA GLY A 12 10.98 -11.27 8.80
C GLY A 12 10.17 -10.90 10.04
N SER A 13 10.88 -10.37 11.03
CA SER A 13 10.31 -10.04 12.34
C SER A 13 9.35 -8.86 12.30
N SER A 14 8.47 -8.77 13.31
CA SER A 14 7.51 -7.67 13.50
C SER A 14 8.21 -6.37 13.91
N ARG A 15 8.96 -5.77 12.97
CA ARG A 15 9.60 -4.47 13.13
C ARG A 15 8.72 -3.40 12.49
N GLU A 16 7.89 -2.75 13.31
CA GLU A 16 7.01 -1.66 12.86
C GLU A 16 7.78 -0.48 12.27
N GLN A 17 9.06 -0.35 12.61
CA GLN A 17 9.98 0.64 12.02
C GLN A 17 10.09 0.48 10.49
N ALA A 18 9.98 -0.73 9.95
CA ALA A 18 10.17 -0.98 8.52
C ALA A 18 9.16 -0.20 7.64
N PRO A 19 7.83 -0.40 7.76
CA PRO A 19 6.88 0.42 7.00
C PRO A 19 6.88 1.89 7.45
N LEU A 20 7.20 2.18 8.72
CA LEU A 20 7.21 3.54 9.25
C LEU A 20 8.26 4.42 8.57
N VAL A 21 9.46 3.89 8.32
CA VAL A 21 10.52 4.60 7.60
C VAL A 21 10.08 4.93 6.18
N LEU A 22 9.47 3.98 5.46
CA LEU A 22 8.96 4.22 4.10
C LEU A 22 7.94 5.35 4.07
N LYS A 23 7.02 5.37 5.04
CA LYS A 23 6.06 6.47 5.18
C LYS A 23 6.74 7.81 5.45
N HIS A 24 7.74 7.85 6.33
CA HIS A 24 8.47 9.10 6.64
C HIS A 24 9.29 9.61 5.45
N LEU A 25 9.77 8.72 4.57
CA LEU A 25 10.43 9.08 3.32
C LEU A 25 9.46 9.60 2.25
N GLY A 26 8.15 9.64 2.52
CA GLY A 26 7.15 10.11 1.55
C GLY A 26 6.83 9.10 0.45
N ILE A 27 7.08 7.80 0.68
CA ILE A 27 6.62 6.76 -0.23
C ILE A 27 5.08 6.73 -0.21
N GLY A 28 4.48 6.90 -1.39
CA GLY A 28 3.02 7.02 -1.54
C GLY A 28 2.30 5.67 -1.47
N ALA A 29 2.95 4.60 -1.93
CA ALA A 29 2.44 3.24 -1.86
C ALA A 29 3.55 2.19 -2.05
N VAL A 30 3.27 0.97 -1.62
CA VAL A 30 4.06 -0.22 -1.97
C VAL A 30 3.19 -1.18 -2.77
N ILE A 31 3.66 -1.61 -3.92
CA ILE A 31 3.04 -2.65 -4.75
C ILE A 31 3.97 -3.87 -4.71
N ALA A 32 3.42 -5.05 -4.43
CA ALA A 32 4.20 -6.28 -4.41
C ALA A 32 3.42 -7.46 -4.98
N GLU A 33 4.09 -8.54 -5.37
CA GLU A 33 3.39 -9.77 -5.77
C GLU A 33 2.66 -10.43 -4.58
N SER A 34 3.25 -10.30 -3.40
CA SER A 34 2.65 -10.66 -2.11
C SER A 34 3.41 -10.01 -0.96
N PHE A 35 2.74 -9.85 0.18
CA PHE A 35 3.36 -9.31 1.40
C PHE A 35 3.48 -10.35 2.50
N ALA A 36 4.47 -10.17 3.36
CA ALA A 36 4.44 -10.79 4.68
C ALA A 36 3.27 -10.21 5.49
N ARG A 37 2.48 -11.09 6.11
CA ARG A 37 1.21 -10.74 6.78
C ARG A 37 1.36 -9.61 7.81
N ILE A 38 2.44 -9.63 8.59
CA ILE A 38 2.69 -8.62 9.64
C ILE A 38 3.03 -7.26 9.02
N PHE A 39 3.90 -7.24 8.01
CA PHE A 39 4.26 -6.02 7.30
C PHE A 39 3.04 -5.37 6.65
N TYR A 40 2.19 -6.15 5.98
CA TYR A 40 0.96 -5.66 5.37
C TYR A 40 0.05 -4.97 6.39
N ARG A 41 -0.26 -5.65 7.50
CA ARG A 41 -1.10 -5.08 8.57
C ARG A 41 -0.51 -3.79 9.12
N ASN A 42 0.79 -3.78 9.41
CA ASN A 42 1.45 -2.62 9.99
C ASN A 42 1.44 -1.43 9.01
N SER A 43 1.68 -1.67 7.72
CA SER A 43 1.61 -0.65 6.66
C SER A 43 0.24 0.02 6.63
N MET A 44 -0.83 -0.78 6.56
CA MET A 44 -2.21 -0.26 6.54
C MET A 44 -2.53 0.53 7.82
N ASN A 45 -2.14 0.02 8.99
CA ASN A 45 -2.36 0.68 10.28
C ASN A 45 -1.66 2.04 10.39
N ILE A 46 -0.48 2.18 9.82
CA ILE A 46 0.22 3.47 9.82
C ILE A 46 -0.20 4.36 8.66
N GLY A 47 -1.10 3.95 7.78
CA GLY A 47 -1.53 4.76 6.63
C GLY A 47 -0.59 4.70 5.44
N LEU A 48 0.18 3.62 5.26
CA LEU A 48 0.96 3.33 4.06
C LEU A 48 0.19 2.31 3.20
N PRO A 49 -0.34 2.70 2.03
CA PRO A 49 -1.01 1.78 1.12
C PRO A 49 -0.09 0.64 0.67
N ALA A 50 -0.55 -0.60 0.80
CA ALA A 50 0.13 -1.80 0.33
C ALA A 50 -0.81 -2.60 -0.57
N LEU A 51 -0.40 -2.88 -1.81
CA LEU A 51 -1.26 -3.47 -2.86
C LEU A 51 -0.62 -4.72 -3.44
N GLU A 52 -1.37 -5.82 -3.45
CA GLU A 52 -0.93 -7.05 -4.10
C GLU A 52 -1.26 -7.02 -5.59
N CYS A 53 -0.24 -7.08 -6.44
CA CYS A 53 -0.36 -7.08 -7.90
C CYS A 53 0.44 -8.24 -8.50
N LYS A 54 -0.19 -9.08 -9.33
CA LYS A 54 0.50 -10.22 -9.95
C LYS A 54 1.38 -9.83 -11.14
N ASP A 55 1.15 -8.66 -11.70
CA ASP A 55 1.83 -8.13 -12.89
C ASP A 55 3.04 -7.24 -12.56
N VAL A 56 3.56 -7.27 -11.33
CA VAL A 56 4.72 -6.45 -10.92
C VAL A 56 5.96 -6.69 -11.78
N ASN A 57 6.10 -7.86 -12.39
CA ASN A 57 7.19 -8.19 -13.31
C ASN A 57 7.15 -7.42 -14.63
N ARG A 58 6.04 -6.76 -14.95
CA ARG A 58 5.86 -5.92 -16.15
C ARG A 58 6.20 -4.46 -15.88
N VAL A 59 6.36 -4.09 -14.62
CA VAL A 59 6.77 -2.75 -14.20
C VAL A 59 8.29 -2.67 -14.14
N SER A 60 8.86 -1.58 -14.65
CA SER A 60 10.28 -1.31 -14.66
C SER A 60 10.61 -0.13 -13.75
N ASP A 61 11.84 -0.08 -13.25
CA ASP A 61 12.33 1.09 -12.52
C ASP A 61 12.22 2.35 -13.40
N GLY A 62 11.75 3.45 -12.81
CA GLY A 62 11.45 4.70 -13.53
C GLY A 62 10.09 4.77 -14.23
N ASP A 63 9.28 3.70 -14.25
CA ASP A 63 7.90 3.78 -14.76
C ASP A 63 7.03 4.70 -13.89
N ILE A 64 6.16 5.48 -14.53
CA ILE A 64 5.20 6.35 -13.86
C ILE A 64 3.91 5.59 -13.64
N LEU A 65 3.53 5.39 -12.38
CA LEU A 65 2.33 4.67 -12.01
C LEU A 65 1.28 5.60 -11.40
N GLU A 66 0.03 5.43 -11.83
CA GLU A 66 -1.16 5.98 -11.18
C GLU A 66 -1.89 4.83 -10.48
N ILE A 67 -2.30 5.05 -9.23
CA ILE A 67 -2.94 4.02 -8.41
C ILE A 67 -4.32 4.52 -7.97
N ASP A 68 -5.35 3.74 -8.28
CA ASP A 68 -6.69 3.87 -7.72
C ASP A 68 -6.91 2.78 -6.67
N LEU A 69 -6.94 3.19 -5.41
CA LEU A 69 -7.11 2.28 -4.27
C LEU A 69 -8.55 1.76 -4.13
N ALA A 70 -9.53 2.55 -4.56
CA ALA A 70 -10.95 2.23 -4.41
C ALA A 70 -11.42 1.28 -5.50
N GLU A 71 -11.04 1.55 -6.74
CA GLU A 71 -11.35 0.68 -7.89
C GLU A 71 -10.41 -0.53 -7.98
N GLY A 72 -9.28 -0.51 -7.29
CA GLY A 72 -8.28 -1.58 -7.34
C GLY A 72 -7.58 -1.63 -8.70
N CYS A 73 -7.04 -0.49 -9.12
CA CYS A 73 -6.42 -0.34 -10.44
C CYS A 73 -5.05 0.32 -10.34
N VAL A 74 -4.04 -0.24 -11.00
CA VAL A 74 -2.71 0.37 -11.17
C VAL A 74 -2.49 0.61 -12.65
N LYS A 75 -2.34 1.86 -13.07
CA LYS A 75 -2.07 2.22 -14.46
C LYS A 75 -0.60 2.59 -14.61
N ASN A 76 0.08 1.95 -15.54
CA ASN A 76 1.42 2.33 -15.96
C ASN A 76 1.31 3.34 -17.09
N LEU A 77 1.53 4.62 -16.79
CA LEU A 77 1.40 5.71 -17.74
C LEU A 77 2.52 5.72 -18.77
N THR A 78 3.70 5.22 -18.41
CA THR A 78 4.85 5.12 -19.32
C THR A 78 4.61 4.10 -20.43
N LYS A 79 3.97 2.98 -20.11
CA LYS A 79 3.74 1.86 -21.06
C LYS A 79 2.31 1.79 -21.60
N GLY A 80 1.37 2.56 -21.04
CA GLY A 80 -0.05 2.49 -21.39
C GLY A 80 -0.73 1.19 -20.94
N GLU A 81 -0.17 0.52 -19.92
CA GLU A 81 -0.69 -0.74 -19.38
C GLU A 81 -1.56 -0.51 -18.14
N VAL A 82 -2.50 -1.42 -17.89
CA VAL A 82 -3.35 -1.39 -16.69
C VAL A 82 -3.34 -2.75 -16.02
N TYR A 83 -3.10 -2.75 -14.71
CA TYR A 83 -3.06 -3.95 -13.87
C TYR A 83 -4.18 -3.87 -12.84
N ARG A 84 -4.97 -4.95 -12.74
CA ARG A 84 -6.03 -5.04 -11.72
C ARG A 84 -5.45 -5.61 -10.43
N VAL A 85 -5.80 -4.97 -9.33
CA VAL A 85 -5.48 -5.41 -7.97
C VAL A 85 -6.77 -5.55 -7.18
N LYS A 86 -6.69 -6.15 -5.99
CA LYS A 86 -7.87 -6.19 -5.12
C LYS A 86 -8.17 -4.77 -4.63
N PRO A 87 -9.41 -4.27 -4.78
CA PRO A 87 -9.78 -2.98 -4.23
C PRO A 87 -9.66 -3.00 -2.72
N ILE A 88 -9.23 -1.87 -2.14
CA ILE A 88 -9.14 -1.76 -0.69
C ILE A 88 -10.57 -1.56 -0.14
N PRO A 89 -11.00 -2.36 0.85
CA PRO A 89 -12.31 -2.21 1.46
C PRO A 89 -12.54 -0.80 2.02
N PRO A 90 -13.78 -0.25 1.97
CA PRO A 90 -14.08 1.12 2.42
C PRO A 90 -13.57 1.46 3.83
N ALA A 91 -13.73 0.55 4.80
CA ALA A 91 -13.24 0.75 6.16
C ALA A 91 -11.71 0.92 6.23
N LEU A 92 -10.95 0.19 5.39
CA LEU A 92 -9.49 0.33 5.32
C LEU A 92 -9.08 1.59 4.53
N LEU A 93 -9.84 1.96 3.50
CA LEU A 93 -9.64 3.23 2.79
C LEU A 93 -9.78 4.41 3.75
N GLU A 94 -10.79 4.41 4.63
CA GLU A 94 -10.93 5.47 5.63
C GLU A 94 -9.71 5.58 6.54
N ILE A 95 -9.15 4.44 6.98
CA ILE A 95 -7.91 4.44 7.77
C ILE A 95 -6.76 5.09 6.99
N LEU A 96 -6.58 4.70 5.72
CA LEU A 96 -5.50 5.22 4.87
C LEU A 96 -5.66 6.73 4.63
N VAL A 97 -6.87 7.21 4.30
CA VAL A 97 -7.18 8.62 4.07
C VAL A 97 -6.91 9.48 5.30
N ASN A 98 -7.13 8.94 6.51
CA ASN A 98 -6.81 9.65 7.75
C ASN A 98 -5.33 9.51 8.15
N GLY A 99 -4.50 8.88 7.31
CA GLY A 99 -3.08 8.72 7.56
C GLY A 99 -2.75 7.69 8.65
N GLY A 100 -3.64 6.71 8.87
CA GLY A 100 -3.45 5.60 9.79
C GLY A 100 -4.52 5.51 10.89
N LEU A 101 -4.54 4.35 11.56
CA LEU A 101 -5.57 3.97 12.52
C LEU A 101 -5.60 4.90 13.75
N VAL A 102 -4.43 5.30 14.25
CA VAL A 102 -4.34 6.23 15.39
C VAL A 102 -5.01 7.56 15.06
N ASN A 103 -4.75 8.09 13.86
CA ASN A 103 -5.34 9.37 13.43
C ASN A 103 -6.83 9.24 13.15
N TYR A 104 -7.26 8.10 12.59
CA TYR A 104 -8.67 7.76 12.45
C TYR A 104 -9.40 7.82 13.81
N VAL A 105 -8.87 7.11 14.82
CA VAL A 105 -9.48 7.06 16.16
C VAL A 105 -9.48 8.44 16.81
N LYS A 106 -8.40 9.21 16.69
CA LYS A 106 -8.36 10.59 17.19
C LYS A 106 -9.43 11.49 16.57
N LYS A 107 -9.76 11.28 15.30
CA LYS A 107 -10.74 12.08 14.57
C LYS A 107 -12.19 11.66 14.88
N TYR A 108 -12.46 10.36 14.96
CA TYR A 108 -13.83 9.84 15.04
C TYR A 108 -14.23 9.28 16.42
N GLY A 109 -13.28 9.10 17.34
CA GLY A 109 -13.53 8.59 18.68
C GLY A 109 -13.96 7.11 18.74
N ARG A 110 -13.82 6.36 17.64
CA ARG A 110 -14.22 4.95 17.53
C ARG A 110 -13.29 4.16 16.60
N LEU A 111 -13.38 2.83 16.68
CA LEU A 111 -12.77 1.93 15.70
C LEU A 111 -13.61 1.87 14.42
N PRO A 112 -13.00 1.53 13.27
CA PRO A 112 -13.69 1.45 11.98
C PRO A 112 -14.51 0.16 11.78
N TRP A 113 -14.59 -0.71 12.80
CA TRP A 113 -15.38 -1.95 12.83
C TRP A 113 -16.20 -2.04 14.10
#